data_AF-A0AAQ3TCQ9-F1
#
_entry.id   AF-A0AAQ3TCQ9-F1
#
_cell.length_a   1.000
_cell.length_b   1.000
_cell.length_c   1.000
_cell.angle_alpha   90.00
_cell.angle_beta   90.00
_cell.angle_gamma   90.00
#
_symmetry.space_group_name_H-M   'P 1'
#
loop_
_entity.id
_entity.type
_entity.pdbx_description
1 polymer ?
#
loop_
_entity_poly.entity_id
_entity_poly.type
_entity_poly.pdbx_seq_one_letter_code
_entity_poly.pdbx_strand_id
1 'polypeptide(L)'
;MAAASTCAERDCRSEEGDKVEEREKMAWLPMETPSSSLAPTGDQGAKEKSMVIAKRQFWHKRSRFNYAALRTAMATSSAYPPPPPFYRLYKDYYEQDPSSAPEPPPPIDGEYMIYGLQHTTDEVLPSLEKDGIRQLYPEGPNIDFKKELRTLNRELQLHILELADILVERPSQYARRVEGIRIIFKNLHHLLNSLRPHQARATLIHMLESQIQRRKQAIEDIKQ
;
A
#
# COMPACT_ATOMS: atom_id res chain seq x y z
N MET A 1 49.96 -21.96 18.95
CA MET A 1 48.92 -22.93 18.58
C MET A 1 47.64 -22.58 19.32
N ALA A 2 46.69 -21.96 18.63
CA ALA A 2 45.25 -22.02 18.92
C ALA A 2 44.57 -21.28 17.75
N ALA A 3 44.30 -22.02 16.68
CA ALA A 3 43.44 -21.60 15.60
C ALA A 3 42.00 -22.04 15.93
N ALA A 4 41.06 -21.11 15.93
CA ALA A 4 39.62 -21.38 15.95
C ALA A 4 39.01 -20.47 14.87
N SER A 5 38.82 -21.02 13.67
CA SER A 5 37.51 -21.46 13.15
C SER A 5 36.54 -20.30 12.96
N THR A 6 36.63 -19.68 11.79
CA THR A 6 35.60 -18.81 11.21
C THR A 6 35.16 -19.46 9.91
N CYS A 7 33.99 -20.09 9.92
CA CYS A 7 33.40 -20.72 8.75
C CYS A 7 31.92 -20.32 8.64
N ALA A 8 31.57 -19.87 7.43
CA ALA A 8 30.25 -19.90 6.82
C ALA A 8 29.10 -19.06 7.44
N GLU A 9 29.02 -17.79 7.03
CA GLU A 9 27.79 -16.98 7.19
C GLU A 9 27.50 -16.09 5.96
N ARG A 10 28.08 -16.41 4.79
CA ARG A 10 28.06 -15.53 3.61
C ARG A 10 27.19 -15.99 2.43
N ASP A 11 26.53 -17.14 2.50
CA ASP A 11 25.82 -17.72 1.33
C ASP A 11 24.29 -17.78 1.41
N CYS A 12 23.63 -17.31 2.48
CA CYS A 12 22.16 -17.39 2.58
C CYS A 12 21.38 -16.19 1.99
N ARG A 13 22.04 -15.18 1.42
CA ARG A 13 21.37 -13.91 1.06
C ARG A 13 21.03 -13.71 -0.43
N SER A 14 21.41 -14.66 -1.29
CA SER A 14 21.27 -14.49 -2.75
C SER A 14 20.12 -15.29 -3.37
N GLU A 15 19.64 -16.37 -2.75
CA GLU A 15 18.60 -17.21 -3.36
C GLU A 15 17.16 -16.70 -3.16
N GLU A 16 16.96 -15.71 -2.29
CA GLU A 16 15.62 -15.22 -1.92
C GLU A 16 15.17 -14.03 -2.78
N GLY A 17 16.09 -13.37 -3.49
CA GLY A 17 15.80 -12.27 -4.41
C GLY A 17 15.21 -12.71 -5.75
N ASP A 18 15.72 -13.81 -6.31
CA ASP A 18 15.30 -14.30 -7.64
C ASP A 18 13.90 -14.95 -7.65
N LYS A 19 13.44 -15.49 -6.52
CA LYS A 19 12.11 -16.13 -6.42
C LYS A 19 10.93 -15.15 -6.30
N VAL A 20 11.20 -13.90 -5.93
CA VAL A 20 10.15 -12.86 -5.85
C VAL A 20 9.86 -12.29 -7.24
N GLU A 21 10.88 -12.13 -8.07
CA GLU A 21 10.75 -11.58 -9.43
C GLU A 21 10.04 -12.54 -10.40
N GLU A 22 10.14 -13.85 -10.17
CA GLU A 22 9.48 -14.87 -11.00
C GLU A 22 7.99 -15.04 -10.67
N ARG A 23 7.57 -14.72 -9.43
CA ARG A 23 6.16 -14.76 -9.02
C ARG A 23 5.32 -13.59 -9.52
N GLU A 24 5.94 -12.43 -9.79
CA GLU A 24 5.24 -11.26 -10.35
C GLU A 24 4.95 -11.39 -11.85
N LYS A 25 5.71 -12.23 -12.58
CA LYS A 25 5.55 -12.44 -14.03
C LYS A 25 4.42 -13.40 -14.41
N MET A 26 3.86 -14.15 -13.47
CA MET A 26 2.74 -15.09 -13.71
C MET A 26 1.33 -14.49 -13.49
N ALA A 27 1.21 -13.25 -13.02
CA ALA A 27 -0.08 -12.67 -12.62
C ALA A 27 -0.88 -12.01 -13.76
N TRP A 28 -0.37 -12.00 -14.99
CA TRP A 28 -1.04 -11.37 -16.15
C TRP A 28 -1.04 -12.28 -17.38
N LEU A 29 -1.98 -13.22 -17.43
CA LEU A 29 -2.39 -13.90 -18.67
C LEU A 29 -3.88 -13.62 -18.93
N PRO A 30 -4.28 -13.17 -20.14
CA PRO A 30 -5.66 -12.80 -20.43
C PRO A 30 -6.55 -14.05 -20.60
N MET A 31 -7.73 -14.06 -19.96
CA MET A 31 -8.78 -15.04 -20.22
C MET A 31 -9.40 -14.80 -21.60
N GLU A 32 -9.32 -15.80 -22.48
CA GLU A 32 -10.07 -15.85 -23.74
C GLU A 32 -11.56 -16.11 -23.48
N THR A 33 -12.42 -15.40 -24.21
CA THR A 33 -13.88 -15.59 -24.17
C THR A 33 -14.32 -16.49 -25.34
N PRO A 34 -15.31 -17.40 -25.16
CA PRO A 34 -15.72 -18.30 -26.23
C PRO A 34 -16.54 -17.58 -27.30
N SER A 35 -16.00 -17.59 -28.52
CA SER A 35 -16.71 -17.30 -29.77
C SER A 35 -17.77 -18.38 -30.05
N SER A 36 -19.04 -18.00 -29.97
CA SER A 36 -20.16 -18.82 -30.46
C SER A 36 -20.43 -18.46 -31.92
N SER A 37 -20.10 -19.37 -32.83
CA SER A 37 -20.46 -19.29 -34.25
C SER A 37 -21.52 -20.35 -34.55
N LEU A 38 -22.74 -19.89 -34.86
CA LEU A 38 -23.83 -20.69 -35.42
C LEU A 38 -24.23 -20.06 -36.75
N ALA A 39 -23.93 -20.76 -37.83
CA ALA A 39 -24.38 -20.42 -39.17
C ALA A 39 -25.88 -20.72 -39.33
N PRO A 40 -26.64 -19.91 -40.09
CA PRO A 40 -27.90 -20.33 -40.68
C PRO A 40 -27.75 -20.57 -42.19
N THR A 41 -28.28 -21.70 -42.61
CA THR A 41 -28.51 -22.10 -44.01
C THR A 41 -29.84 -21.51 -44.50
N GLY A 42 -29.95 -21.35 -45.83
CA GLY A 42 -31.24 -21.44 -46.53
C GLY A 42 -31.96 -20.13 -46.88
N ASP A 43 -31.68 -19.64 -48.08
CA ASP A 43 -32.64 -19.30 -49.16
C ASP A 43 -34.07 -18.86 -48.77
N GLN A 44 -34.49 -17.66 -49.24
CA GLN A 44 -35.76 -17.45 -49.97
C GLN A 44 -36.01 -15.97 -50.31
N GLY A 45 -35.53 -15.57 -51.48
CA GLY A 45 -35.72 -14.27 -52.13
C GLY A 45 -37.14 -13.99 -52.68
N ALA A 46 -38.20 -14.38 -51.97
CA ALA A 46 -39.58 -14.23 -52.44
C ALA A 46 -40.47 -13.31 -51.57
N LYS A 47 -39.99 -12.83 -50.41
CA LYS A 47 -40.75 -11.89 -49.54
C LYS A 47 -40.34 -10.42 -49.69
N GLU A 48 -39.27 -10.15 -50.43
CA GLU A 48 -38.65 -8.82 -50.52
C GLU A 48 -39.43 -7.84 -51.39
N LYS A 49 -40.25 -8.32 -52.34
CA LYS A 49 -40.98 -7.47 -53.28
C LYS A 49 -42.28 -6.87 -52.71
N SER A 50 -42.88 -7.47 -51.68
CA SER A 50 -44.06 -6.90 -51.00
C SER A 50 -43.71 -5.88 -49.91
N MET A 51 -42.50 -5.94 -49.35
CA MET A 51 -42.05 -4.99 -48.31
C MET A 51 -41.63 -3.62 -48.88
N VAL A 52 -41.23 -3.56 -50.16
CA VAL A 52 -40.80 -2.31 -50.81
C VAL A 52 -41.99 -1.38 -51.10
N ILE A 53 -43.17 -1.93 -51.40
CA ILE A 53 -44.39 -1.13 -51.66
C ILE A 53 -44.96 -0.58 -50.33
N ALA A 54 -44.87 -1.35 -49.24
CA ALA A 54 -45.24 -0.88 -47.89
C ALA A 54 -44.24 0.16 -47.32
N LYS A 55 -42.95 0.08 -47.71
CA LYS A 55 -41.93 1.06 -47.29
C LYS A 55 -42.16 2.45 -47.89
N ARG A 56 -42.74 2.58 -49.08
CA ARG A 56 -42.95 3.91 -49.73
C ARG A 56 -44.02 4.77 -49.04
N GLN A 57 -44.95 4.16 -48.31
CA GLN A 57 -46.02 4.84 -47.56
C GLN A 57 -45.60 5.23 -46.14
N PHE A 58 -44.53 4.62 -45.60
CA PHE A 58 -44.04 4.89 -44.23
C PHE A 58 -43.07 6.07 -44.16
N TRP A 59 -42.40 6.40 -45.27
CA TRP A 59 -41.36 7.44 -45.33
C TRP A 59 -41.85 8.89 -45.26
N HIS A 60 -43.15 9.16 -45.39
CA HIS A 60 -43.70 10.51 -45.23
C HIS A 60 -44.12 10.88 -43.80
N LYS A 61 -44.01 9.95 -42.83
CA LYS A 61 -44.51 10.14 -41.45
C LYS A 61 -43.44 10.05 -40.36
N ARG A 62 -42.20 10.41 -40.67
CA ARG A 62 -41.13 10.50 -39.66
C ARG A 62 -40.31 11.79 -39.78
N SER A 63 -41.03 12.91 -39.80
CA SER A 63 -40.44 14.22 -39.48
C SER A 63 -40.15 14.29 -37.99
N ARG A 64 -38.93 14.75 -37.68
CA ARG A 64 -38.30 14.98 -36.36
C ARG A 64 -37.70 13.73 -35.68
N PHE A 65 -36.58 13.27 -36.25
CA PHE A 65 -35.58 12.53 -35.47
C PHE A 65 -34.95 13.50 -34.47
N ASN A 66 -35.38 13.41 -33.21
CA ASN A 66 -34.91 14.31 -32.16
C ASN A 66 -33.57 13.78 -31.63
N TYR A 67 -32.45 14.28 -32.18
CA TYR A 67 -31.09 13.88 -31.79
C TYR A 67 -30.82 14.06 -30.29
N ALA A 68 -31.53 14.99 -29.63
CA ALA A 68 -31.48 15.17 -28.19
C ALA A 68 -32.00 13.94 -27.42
N ALA A 69 -33.10 13.33 -27.89
CA ALA A 69 -33.68 12.15 -27.25
C ALA A 69 -32.79 10.91 -27.38
N LEU A 70 -32.05 10.79 -28.50
CA LEU A 70 -31.09 9.69 -28.70
C LEU A 70 -29.87 9.82 -27.77
N ARG A 71 -29.41 11.06 -27.52
CA ARG A 71 -28.32 11.35 -26.59
C ARG A 71 -28.70 11.03 -25.14
N THR A 72 -29.94 11.36 -24.76
CA THR A 72 -30.48 11.00 -23.44
C THR A 72 -30.65 9.49 -23.29
N ALA A 73 -31.13 8.79 -24.33
CA ALA A 73 -31.31 7.34 -24.30
C ALA A 73 -29.98 6.55 -24.21
N MET A 74 -28.91 7.01 -24.88
CA MET A 74 -27.58 6.40 -24.75
C MET A 74 -26.93 6.65 -23.38
N ALA A 75 -27.23 7.77 -22.73
CA ALA A 75 -26.76 8.03 -21.36
C ALA A 75 -27.44 7.13 -20.32
N THR A 76 -28.64 6.65 -20.61
CA THR A 76 -29.39 5.73 -19.73
C THR A 76 -29.06 4.25 -19.94
N SER A 77 -28.29 3.88 -20.97
CA SER A 77 -28.04 2.48 -21.33
C SER A 77 -26.62 1.98 -21.04
N SER A 78 -25.74 2.78 -20.45
CA SER A 78 -24.40 2.31 -20.04
C SER A 78 -24.45 1.73 -18.63
N ALA A 79 -23.94 0.51 -18.45
CA ALA A 79 -23.79 -0.16 -17.15
C ALA A 79 -22.80 0.57 -16.20
N TYR A 80 -22.13 1.61 -16.71
CA TYR A 80 -21.15 2.41 -15.99
C TYR A 80 -21.49 3.89 -16.13
N PRO A 81 -21.18 4.72 -15.12
CA PRO A 81 -21.34 6.15 -15.21
C PRO A 81 -20.51 6.73 -16.37
N PRO A 82 -20.93 7.86 -16.96
CA PRO A 82 -20.13 8.54 -17.96
C PRO A 82 -18.74 8.87 -17.39
N PRO A 83 -17.67 8.76 -18.19
CA PRO A 83 -16.31 8.94 -17.70
C PRO A 83 -16.13 10.36 -17.13
N PRO A 84 -15.42 10.50 -15.98
CA PRO A 84 -15.17 11.79 -15.35
C PRO A 84 -14.57 12.80 -16.34
N PRO A 85 -14.97 14.08 -16.31
CA PRO A 85 -14.60 15.08 -17.32
C PRO A 85 -13.09 15.32 -17.45
N PHE A 86 -12.30 14.91 -16.45
CA PHE A 86 -10.85 15.03 -16.41
C PHE A 86 -10.13 14.28 -17.53
N TYR A 87 -10.74 13.26 -18.17
CA TYR A 87 -10.11 12.54 -19.29
C TYR A 87 -9.76 13.47 -20.47
N ARG A 88 -10.46 14.61 -20.60
CA ARG A 88 -10.22 15.59 -21.67
C ARG A 88 -8.87 16.29 -21.54
N LEU A 89 -8.30 16.34 -20.33
CA LEU A 89 -7.02 16.97 -20.04
C LEU A 89 -5.82 16.15 -20.56
N TYR A 90 -6.06 14.92 -21.01
CA TYR A 90 -5.02 14.00 -21.49
C TYR A 90 -5.15 13.68 -22.98
N LYS A 91 -6.03 14.39 -23.72
CA LYS A 91 -6.29 14.12 -25.14
C LYS A 91 -5.10 14.43 -26.05
N ASP A 92 -4.41 15.53 -25.76
CA ASP A 92 -3.34 16.05 -26.61
C ASP A 92 -1.95 15.51 -26.21
N TYR A 93 -1.90 14.61 -25.22
CA TYR A 93 -0.67 13.98 -24.70
C TYR A 93 0.11 13.19 -25.77
N TYR A 94 -0.60 12.57 -26.72
CA TYR A 94 0.03 11.73 -27.76
C TYR A 94 0.42 12.49 -29.03
N GLU A 95 -0.21 13.63 -29.32
CA GLU A 95 -0.13 14.27 -30.65
C GLU A 95 0.65 15.59 -30.68
N GLN A 96 0.68 16.38 -29.61
CA GLN A 96 1.16 17.77 -29.70
C GLN A 96 2.19 18.18 -28.63
N ASP A 97 2.01 17.83 -27.34
CA ASP A 97 2.96 18.21 -26.29
C ASP A 97 2.93 17.26 -25.07
N PRO A 98 4.05 16.63 -24.68
CA PRO A 98 4.16 15.81 -23.47
C PRO A 98 3.83 16.55 -22.16
N SER A 99 3.82 17.89 -22.18
CA SER A 99 3.50 18.76 -21.03
C SER A 99 2.02 19.14 -20.95
N SER A 100 1.17 18.67 -21.87
CA SER A 100 -0.27 18.97 -21.87
C SER A 100 -1.02 18.31 -20.70
N ALA A 101 -0.43 17.28 -20.09
CA ALA A 101 -1.02 16.63 -18.93
C ALA A 101 -0.96 17.57 -17.71
N PRO A 102 -2.04 17.69 -16.91
CA PRO A 102 -2.01 18.48 -15.70
C PRO A 102 -0.99 17.91 -14.72
N GLU A 103 -0.24 18.79 -14.07
CA GLU A 103 0.68 18.43 -13.00
C GLU A 103 -0.07 17.71 -11.87
N PRO A 104 0.59 16.77 -11.16
CA PRO A 104 -0.04 16.11 -10.01
C PRO A 104 -0.50 17.16 -9.00
N PRO A 105 -1.62 16.93 -8.31
CA PRO A 105 -2.08 17.84 -7.27
C PRO A 105 -0.98 18.01 -6.21
N PRO A 106 -0.88 19.19 -5.59
CA PRO A 106 0.10 19.41 -4.54
C PRO A 106 -0.15 18.43 -3.37
N PRO A 107 0.91 18.02 -2.67
CA PRO A 107 0.77 17.22 -1.44
C PRO A 107 -0.18 17.90 -0.47
N ILE A 108 -1.00 17.10 0.21
CA ILE A 108 -1.93 17.59 1.22
C ILE A 108 -1.15 17.72 2.54
N ASP A 109 -1.07 18.95 3.04
CA ASP A 109 -0.47 19.25 4.35
C ASP A 109 -1.60 19.32 5.40
N GLY A 110 -1.58 18.40 6.36
CA GLY A 110 -2.50 18.39 7.50
C GLY A 110 -3.28 17.10 7.65
N GLU A 111 -4.55 17.20 8.00
CA GLU A 111 -5.41 16.04 8.21
C GLU A 111 -6.13 15.65 6.91
N TYR A 112 -6.01 14.38 6.52
CA TYR A 112 -6.63 13.82 5.34
C TYR A 112 -7.36 12.53 5.70
N MET A 113 -8.43 12.21 4.96
CA MET A 113 -9.21 11.00 5.19
C MET A 113 -8.83 9.92 4.18
N ILE A 114 -8.43 8.75 4.66
CA ILE A 114 -8.27 7.54 3.84
C ILE A 114 -9.19 6.46 4.41
N TYR A 115 -10.06 5.90 3.57
CA TYR A 115 -10.98 4.81 3.95
C TYR A 115 -11.84 5.11 5.20
N GLY A 116 -12.19 6.38 5.41
CA GLY A 116 -12.95 6.83 6.59
C GLY A 116 -12.13 6.98 7.87
N LEU A 117 -10.81 6.78 7.82
CA LEU A 117 -9.88 7.09 8.91
C LEU A 117 -9.22 8.45 8.66
N GLN A 118 -9.17 9.26 9.72
CA GLN A 118 -8.41 10.49 9.74
C GLN A 118 -6.92 10.16 9.93
N HIS A 119 -6.09 10.70 9.04
CA HIS A 119 -4.64 10.59 9.05
C HIS A 119 -4.04 11.98 9.02
N THR A 120 -2.89 12.17 9.67
CA THR A 120 -2.15 13.43 9.66
C THR A 120 -0.86 13.28 8.86
N THR A 121 -0.48 14.32 8.12
CA THR A 121 0.81 14.39 7.41
C THR A 121 2.00 14.45 8.38
N ASP A 122 1.77 14.93 9.61
CA ASP A 122 2.81 14.99 10.64
C ASP A 122 3.19 13.60 11.18
N GLU A 123 4.44 13.18 10.98
CA GLU A 123 5.01 11.95 11.54
C GLU A 123 5.44 12.13 13.01
N VAL A 124 4.51 12.57 13.86
CA VAL A 124 4.76 12.66 15.31
C VAL A 124 4.26 11.40 15.99
N LEU A 125 5.12 10.78 16.81
CA LEU A 125 4.73 9.63 17.61
C LEU A 125 3.59 10.04 18.57
N PRO A 126 2.39 9.43 18.50
CA PRO A 126 1.31 9.73 19.42
C PRO A 126 1.72 9.44 20.87
N SER A 127 1.29 10.29 21.79
CA SER A 127 1.55 10.10 23.22
C SER A 127 0.71 8.95 23.78
N LEU A 128 1.29 8.19 24.71
CA LEU A 128 0.62 7.05 25.36
C LEU A 128 -0.68 7.48 26.09
N GLU A 129 -0.72 8.69 26.61
CA GLU A 129 -1.89 9.23 27.32
C GLU A 129 -3.10 9.44 26.41
N LYS A 130 -2.89 9.81 25.15
CA LYS A 130 -3.98 9.98 24.16
C LYS A 130 -4.69 8.65 23.87
N ASP A 131 -3.98 7.54 24.01
CA ASP A 131 -4.50 6.18 23.86
C ASP A 131 -5.06 5.60 25.18
N GLY A 132 -5.08 6.40 26.26
CA GLY A 132 -5.51 5.97 27.60
C GLY A 132 -4.56 4.96 28.25
N ILE A 133 -3.30 4.89 27.80
CA ILE A 133 -2.31 3.94 28.32
C ILE A 133 -1.48 4.64 29.39
N ARG A 134 -1.38 4.01 30.57
CA ARG A 134 -0.49 4.50 31.64
C ARG A 134 0.96 4.36 31.20
N GLN A 135 1.67 5.49 31.22
CA GLN A 135 3.10 5.52 31.01
C GLN A 135 3.85 4.97 32.24
N LEU A 136 4.78 4.04 32.00
CA LEU A 136 5.52 3.33 33.06
C LEU A 136 6.95 3.87 33.28
N TYR A 137 7.41 4.79 32.44
CA TYR A 137 8.74 5.40 32.51
C TYR A 137 8.63 6.93 32.73
N PRO A 138 9.64 7.56 33.35
CA PRO A 138 9.59 8.99 33.66
C PRO A 138 9.54 9.86 32.40
N GLU A 139 8.74 10.92 32.44
CA GLU A 139 8.75 11.97 31.43
C GLU A 139 9.92 12.92 31.68
N GLY A 140 10.89 12.96 30.77
CA GLY A 140 12.03 13.86 30.89
C GLY A 140 12.79 14.05 29.59
N PRO A 141 13.51 15.18 29.43
CA PRO A 141 14.31 15.45 28.24
C PRO A 141 15.57 14.59 28.11
N ASN A 142 15.96 13.86 29.17
CA ASN A 142 17.14 12.99 29.20
C ASN A 142 16.75 11.59 29.68
N ILE A 143 15.95 10.89 28.88
CA ILE A 143 15.56 9.50 29.16
C ILE A 143 16.70 8.57 28.74
N ASP A 144 17.23 7.81 29.71
CA ASP A 144 18.15 6.72 29.45
C ASP A 144 17.39 5.52 28.84
N PHE A 145 17.13 5.56 27.53
CA PHE A 145 16.33 4.54 26.83
C PHE A 145 16.78 3.10 27.12
N LYS A 146 18.10 2.87 27.18
CA LYS A 146 18.67 1.54 27.47
C LYS A 146 18.31 1.05 28.87
N LYS A 147 18.28 1.94 29.86
CA LYS A 147 17.94 1.60 31.24
C LYS A 147 16.44 1.30 31.34
N GLU A 148 15.61 2.18 30.80
CA GLU A 148 14.15 2.03 30.85
C GLU A 148 13.65 0.80 30.10
N LEU A 149 14.17 0.52 28.90
CA LEU A 149 13.85 -0.71 28.17
C LEU A 149 14.24 -1.97 28.94
N ARG A 150 15.37 -1.96 29.66
CA ARG A 150 15.78 -3.09 30.51
C ARG A 150 14.89 -3.24 31.73
N THR A 151 14.50 -2.13 32.36
CA THR A 151 13.58 -2.13 33.49
C THR A 151 12.23 -2.71 33.08
N LEU A 152 11.62 -2.23 31.99
CA LEU A 152 10.35 -2.74 31.47
C LEU A 152 10.45 -4.21 31.04
N ASN A 153 11.58 -4.65 30.48
CA ASN A 153 11.76 -6.06 30.13
C ASN A 153 11.79 -6.96 31.38
N ARG A 154 12.44 -6.52 32.45
CA ARG A 154 12.42 -7.26 33.74
C ARG A 154 11.02 -7.29 34.34
N GLU A 155 10.29 -6.18 34.28
CA GLU A 155 8.90 -6.10 34.73
C GLU A 155 7.98 -7.03 33.91
N LEU A 156 8.17 -7.09 32.59
CA LEU A 156 7.47 -8.03 31.72
C LEU A 156 7.72 -9.48 32.12
N GLN A 157 8.99 -9.84 32.37
CA GLN A 157 9.36 -11.20 32.79
C GLN A 157 8.67 -11.58 34.11
N LEU A 158 8.64 -10.68 35.09
CA LEU A 158 7.93 -10.88 36.35
C LEU A 158 6.44 -11.12 36.12
N HIS A 159 5.79 -10.33 35.28
CA HIS A 159 4.37 -10.53 34.97
C HIS A 159 4.05 -11.84 34.25
N ILE A 160 4.96 -12.35 33.42
CA ILE A 160 4.81 -13.66 32.78
C ILE A 160 4.92 -14.78 33.82
N LEU A 161 5.85 -14.68 34.78
CA LEU A 161 5.96 -15.64 35.88
C LEU A 161 4.71 -15.62 36.77
N GLU A 162 4.25 -14.43 37.15
CA GLU A 162 3.02 -14.29 37.92
C GLU A 162 1.78 -14.80 37.16
N LEU A 163 1.78 -14.70 35.83
CA LEU A 163 0.71 -15.30 35.01
C LEU A 163 0.76 -16.82 35.10
N ALA A 164 1.94 -17.43 35.04
CA ALA A 164 2.09 -18.87 35.20
C ALA A 164 1.56 -19.33 36.57
N ASP A 165 1.88 -18.61 37.64
CA ASP A 165 1.37 -18.91 38.99
C ASP A 165 -0.16 -18.80 39.07
N ILE A 166 -0.74 -17.72 38.51
CA ILE A 166 -2.20 -17.53 38.48
C ILE A 166 -2.90 -18.62 37.68
N LEU A 167 -2.31 -19.10 36.57
CA LEU A 167 -2.91 -20.17 35.78
C LEU A 167 -2.97 -21.49 36.55
N VAL A 168 -2.05 -21.71 37.50
CA VAL A 168 -2.05 -22.89 38.38
C VAL A 168 -3.01 -22.72 39.55
N GLU A 169 -2.97 -21.57 40.25
CA GLU A 169 -3.75 -21.36 41.47
C GLU A 169 -5.21 -20.92 41.21
N ARG A 170 -5.41 -20.01 40.26
CA ARG A 170 -6.72 -19.40 39.99
C ARG A 170 -6.85 -18.96 38.53
N PRO A 171 -7.20 -19.87 37.61
CA PRO A 171 -7.24 -19.58 36.18
C PRO A 171 -8.28 -18.51 35.81
N SER A 172 -9.29 -18.24 36.64
CA SER A 172 -10.31 -17.20 36.37
C SER A 172 -9.77 -15.76 36.37
N GLN A 173 -8.59 -15.51 36.95
CA GLN A 173 -8.00 -14.17 37.05
C GLN A 173 -6.98 -13.85 35.96
N TYR A 174 -6.75 -14.75 35.00
CA TYR A 174 -5.73 -14.58 33.96
C TYR A 174 -5.89 -13.27 33.17
N ALA A 175 -7.12 -12.88 32.84
CA ALA A 175 -7.42 -11.73 31.98
C ALA A 175 -6.86 -10.41 32.53
N ARG A 176 -6.91 -10.21 33.85
CA ARG A 176 -6.36 -9.00 34.50
C ARG A 176 -4.84 -8.93 34.35
N ARG A 177 -4.16 -10.08 34.47
CA ARG A 177 -2.70 -10.14 34.36
C ARG A 177 -2.25 -9.97 32.91
N VAL A 178 -2.99 -10.52 31.94
CA VAL A 178 -2.75 -10.33 30.51
C VAL A 178 -2.88 -8.86 30.10
N GLU A 179 -3.84 -8.12 30.65
CA GLU A 179 -3.94 -6.67 30.37
C GLU A 179 -2.72 -5.89 30.91
N GLY A 180 -2.16 -6.29 32.06
CA GLY A 180 -0.90 -5.75 32.57
C GLY A 180 0.28 -5.98 31.60
N ILE A 181 0.40 -7.20 31.08
CA ILE A 181 1.39 -7.56 30.04
C ILE A 181 1.20 -6.69 28.79
N ARG A 182 -0.05 -6.51 28.34
CA ARG A 182 -0.39 -5.67 27.18
C ARG A 182 0.05 -4.22 27.36
N ILE A 183 -0.14 -3.64 28.55
CA ILE A 183 0.29 -2.28 28.87
C ILE A 183 1.81 -2.16 28.77
N ILE A 184 2.56 -3.14 29.27
CA ILE A 184 4.03 -3.13 29.22
C ILE A 184 4.52 -3.22 27.79
N PHE A 185 3.93 -4.08 26.96
CA PHE A 185 4.28 -4.15 25.53
C PHE A 185 4.04 -2.83 24.81
N LYS A 186 2.90 -2.17 25.06
CA LYS A 186 2.62 -0.84 24.49
C LYS A 186 3.66 0.20 24.90
N ASN A 187 4.04 0.23 26.18
CA ASN A 187 5.10 1.11 26.69
C ASN A 187 6.47 0.82 26.05
N LEU A 188 6.85 -0.45 25.94
CA LEU A 188 8.09 -0.88 25.31
C LEU A 188 8.14 -0.47 23.83
N HIS A 189 7.05 -0.70 23.11
CA HIS A 189 6.92 -0.30 21.71
C HIS A 189 7.04 1.21 21.54
N HIS A 190 6.40 1.98 22.41
CA HIS A 190 6.50 3.43 22.36
C HIS A 190 7.95 3.90 22.57
N LEU A 191 8.68 3.38 23.56
CA LEU A 191 10.10 3.71 23.75
C LEU A 191 10.97 3.33 22.54
N LEU A 192 10.72 2.18 21.91
CA LEU A 192 11.42 1.77 20.70
C LEU A 192 11.11 2.68 19.51
N ASN A 193 9.86 3.12 19.38
CA ASN A 193 9.47 4.06 18.33
C ASN A 193 10.16 5.41 18.51
N SER A 194 10.29 5.89 19.75
CA SER A 194 11.07 7.11 20.06
C SER A 194 12.55 7.00 19.68
N LEU A 195 13.12 5.78 19.61
CA LEU A 195 14.50 5.54 19.17
C LEU A 195 14.68 5.52 17.65
N ARG A 196 13.61 5.39 16.85
CA ARG A 196 13.70 5.28 15.39
C ARG A 196 14.41 6.46 14.71
N PRO A 197 14.13 7.73 15.07
CA PRO A 197 14.82 8.87 14.48
C PRO A 197 16.32 8.89 14.81
N HIS A 198 16.70 8.49 16.02
CA HIS A 198 18.11 8.36 16.41
C HIS A 198 18.82 7.27 15.60
N GLN A 199 18.16 6.12 15.39
CA GLN A 199 18.68 5.03 14.56
C GLN A 199 18.87 5.46 13.10
N ALA A 200 17.90 6.19 12.52
CA ALA A 200 17.99 6.69 11.15
C ALA A 200 19.20 7.61 10.97
N ARG A 201 19.42 8.54 11.93
CA ARG A 201 20.59 9.43 11.92
C ARG A 201 21.91 8.67 12.04
N ALA A 202 22.00 7.70 12.95
CA ALA A 202 23.21 6.86 13.08
C ALA A 202 23.49 6.06 11.81
N THR A 203 22.45 5.53 11.17
CA THR A 203 22.56 4.80 9.90
C THR A 203 23.05 5.71 8.78
N LEU A 204 22.54 6.95 8.71
CA LEU A 204 22.99 7.95 7.75
C LEU A 204 24.47 8.31 7.95
N ILE A 205 24.90 8.52 9.19
CA ILE A 205 26.30 8.80 9.52
C ILE A 205 27.19 7.64 9.04
N HIS A 206 26.83 6.40 9.38
CA HIS A 206 27.59 5.22 8.98
C HIS A 206 27.72 5.07 7.45
N MET A 207 26.64 5.36 6.72
CA MET A 207 26.63 5.36 5.26
C MET A 207 27.58 6.43 4.70
N LEU A 208 27.57 7.64 5.25
CA LEU A 208 28.44 8.73 4.82
C LEU A 208 29.92 8.43 5.12
N GLU A 209 30.23 7.89 6.29
CA GLU A 209 31.58 7.42 6.65
C GLU A 209 32.09 6.36 5.67
N SER A 210 31.22 5.40 5.32
CA SER A 210 31.54 4.35 4.34
C SER A 210 31.82 4.93 2.95
N GLN A 211 31.07 5.94 2.53
CA GLN A 211 31.30 6.64 1.25
C GLN A 211 32.63 7.39 1.26
N ILE A 212 32.97 8.07 2.36
CA ILE A 212 34.25 8.76 2.52
C ILE A 212 35.40 7.75 2.43
N GLN A 213 35.28 6.61 3.12
CA GLN A 213 36.31 5.58 3.13
C GLN A 213 36.54 4.99 1.73
N ARG A 214 35.47 4.68 0.98
CA ARG A 214 35.57 4.22 -0.41
C ARG A 214 36.27 5.23 -1.32
N ARG A 215 35.96 6.53 -1.16
CA ARG A 215 36.60 7.59 -1.95
C ARG A 215 38.09 7.74 -1.61
N LYS A 216 38.46 7.61 -0.33
CA LYS A 216 39.87 7.64 0.10
C LYS A 216 40.65 6.47 -0.50
N GLN A 217 40.10 5.26 -0.43
CA GLN A 217 40.70 4.06 -1.03
C GLN A 217 40.90 4.23 -2.53
N ALA A 218 39.88 4.69 -3.27
CA ALA A 218 40.01 4.93 -4.70
C ALA A 218 41.10 5.97 -5.05
N ILE A 219 41.31 6.99 -4.20
CA ILE A 219 42.39 7.97 -4.38
C ILE A 219 43.77 7.32 -4.13
N GLU A 220 43.89 6.45 -3.12
CA GLU A 220 45.12 5.71 -2.85
C GLU A 220 45.46 4.75 -4.01
N ASP A 221 44.46 4.06 -4.56
CA ASP A 221 44.61 3.16 -5.70
C ASP A 221 45.06 3.88 -6.98
N ILE A 222 44.57 5.11 -7.22
CA ILE A 222 45.00 5.93 -8.38
C ILE A 222 46.43 6.48 -8.21
N LYS A 223 46.89 6.64 -6.97
CA LYS A 223 48.24 7.17 -6.67
C LYS A 223 49.33 6.11 -6.75
N GLN A 224 48.97 4.82 -6.66
CA GLN A 224 49.89 3.69 -6.84
C GLN A 224 50.12 3.39 -8.31
#